data_AF-A0A1V5KDH5-F1
#
_entry.id   AF-A0A1V5KDH5-F1
#
_cell.length_a   1.000
_cell.length_b   1.000
_cell.length_c   1.000
_cell.angle_alpha   90.00
_cell.angle_beta   90.00
_cell.angle_gamma   90.00
#
_symmetry.space_group_name_H-M   'P 1'
#
loop_
_entity.id
_entity.type
_entity.pdbx_description
1 polymer ?
#
loop_
_entity_poly.entity_id
_entity_poly.type
_entity_poly.pdbx_seq_one_letter_code
_entity_poly.pdbx_strand_id
1 'polypeptide(L)'
;MFRTWFGLVGLCKLPWNDIVPADNHKTDAPAKVPEHVQNYVDIFNAVTGKSIDKEELIIQSERVYQFQRVFSVRMGKGERKDDYAPYRSLGPVSREEYLSRQELYDRQLRELQNLDPEKMDLDEKIAVTRRYREDQYEQLMDAVYRRRGWTSNGIPTPERLKEIGMDIPELLEVIEPKL
;
A
#
# COMPACT_ATOMS: atom_id res chain seq x y z
N MET A 1 -4.44 6.50 -3.67
CA MET A 1 -3.13 7.14 -3.69
C MET A 1 -3.39 8.63 -3.81
N PHE A 2 -3.66 9.30 -2.69
CA PHE A 2 -4.09 10.71 -2.67
C PHE A 2 -3.42 11.51 -1.53
N ARG A 3 -2.97 10.82 -0.48
CA ARG A 3 -2.29 11.45 0.67
C ARG A 3 -1.04 12.23 0.30
N THR A 4 -0.26 11.79 -0.69
CA THR A 4 0.96 12.49 -1.13
C THR A 4 0.64 13.80 -1.82
N TRP A 5 -0.49 13.89 -2.54
CA TRP A 5 -0.91 15.09 -3.27
C TRP A 5 -1.07 16.31 -2.36
N PHE A 6 -1.61 16.13 -1.16
CA PHE A 6 -1.73 17.20 -0.17
C PHE A 6 -0.39 17.90 0.12
N GLY A 7 0.70 17.15 0.20
CA GLY A 7 2.04 17.70 0.40
C GLY A 7 2.56 18.50 -0.80
N LEU A 8 2.06 18.23 -2.01
CA LEU A 8 2.44 18.95 -3.23
C LEU A 8 1.77 20.31 -3.33
N VAL A 9 0.52 20.40 -2.90
CA VAL A 9 -0.29 21.62 -3.02
C VAL A 9 -0.41 22.38 -1.70
N GLY A 10 0.27 21.94 -0.63
CA GLY A 10 0.29 22.62 0.66
C GLY A 10 -1.03 22.58 1.42
N LEU A 11 -1.87 21.57 1.18
CA LEU A 11 -3.18 21.44 1.83
C LEU A 11 -3.12 20.48 3.01
N CYS A 12 -3.96 20.73 4.03
CA CYS A 12 -4.15 19.79 5.13
C CYS A 12 -4.98 18.59 4.68
N LYS A 13 -4.56 17.37 5.05
CA LYS A 13 -5.27 16.12 4.72
C LYS A 13 -6.47 15.81 5.62
N LEU A 14 -6.56 16.44 6.79
CA LEU A 14 -7.57 16.12 7.81
C LEU A 14 -9.01 16.37 7.32
N PRO A 15 -9.31 17.46 6.59
CA PRO A 15 -10.65 17.66 6.05
C PRO A 15 -11.15 16.53 5.14
N TRP A 16 -10.24 15.81 4.47
CA TRP A 16 -10.59 14.64 3.67
C TRP A 16 -10.75 13.35 4.50
N ASN A 17 -9.89 13.16 5.50
CA ASN A 17 -9.76 11.89 6.21
C ASN A 17 -10.67 11.78 7.43
N ASP A 18 -10.98 12.90 8.08
CA ASP A 18 -11.61 12.94 9.40
C ASP A 18 -13.04 13.51 9.37
N ILE A 19 -13.45 14.07 8.22
CA ILE A 19 -14.79 14.57 7.97
C ILE A 19 -15.33 13.84 6.75
N VAL A 20 -16.59 13.41 6.81
CA VAL A 20 -17.29 12.79 5.68
C VAL A 20 -18.66 13.45 5.50
N PRO A 21 -19.11 13.69 4.26
CA PRO A 21 -20.47 14.16 4.00
C PRO A 21 -21.51 13.20 4.59
N ALA A 22 -22.63 13.73 5.07
CA ALA A 22 -23.68 12.95 5.73
C ALA A 22 -24.27 11.84 4.82
N ASP A 23 -24.28 12.09 3.51
CA ASP A 23 -24.77 11.19 2.46
C ASP A 23 -23.66 10.37 1.78
N ASN A 24 -22.39 10.46 2.22
CA ASN A 24 -21.27 9.74 1.62
C ASN A 24 -21.49 8.23 1.50
N HIS A 25 -22.22 7.64 2.44
CA HIS A 25 -22.58 6.21 2.44
C HIS A 25 -23.44 5.78 1.23
N LYS A 26 -24.05 6.73 0.51
CA LYS A 26 -24.85 6.48 -0.69
C LYS A 26 -24.03 6.52 -1.99
N THR A 27 -22.75 6.84 -1.92
CA THR A 27 -21.88 6.96 -3.09
C THR A 27 -21.33 5.61 -3.53
N ASP A 28 -20.84 5.50 -4.77
CA ASP A 28 -20.28 4.26 -5.32
C ASP A 28 -18.98 3.80 -4.60
N ALA A 29 -18.26 4.74 -3.99
CA ALA A 29 -17.01 4.46 -3.28
C ALA A 29 -16.89 5.26 -1.98
N PRO A 30 -17.71 4.98 -0.94
CA PRO A 30 -17.75 5.77 0.28
C PRO A 30 -16.40 5.83 1.00
N ALA A 31 -15.61 4.77 0.93
CA ALA A 31 -14.26 4.69 1.49
C ALA A 31 -13.25 5.67 0.87
N LYS A 32 -13.58 6.28 -0.28
CA LYS A 32 -12.73 7.28 -0.96
C LYS A 32 -13.23 8.72 -0.75
N VAL A 33 -14.43 8.91 -0.21
CA VAL A 33 -15.09 10.21 0.00
C VAL A 33 -15.11 11.05 -1.28
N PRO A 34 -15.82 10.60 -2.33
CA PRO A 34 -15.69 11.13 -3.69
C PRO A 34 -16.07 12.60 -3.85
N GLU A 35 -16.95 13.13 -3.00
CA GLU A 35 -17.29 14.55 -2.96
C GLU A 35 -16.07 15.40 -2.57
N HIS A 36 -15.37 15.04 -1.49
CA HIS A 36 -14.16 15.76 -1.08
C HIS A 36 -13.10 15.74 -2.19
N VAL A 37 -12.91 14.60 -2.86
CA VAL A 37 -11.99 14.51 -4.00
C VAL A 37 -12.40 15.49 -5.12
N GLN A 38 -13.70 15.63 -5.41
CA GLN A 38 -14.18 16.63 -6.38
C GLN A 38 -13.87 18.06 -5.90
N ASN A 39 -14.15 18.37 -4.64
CA ASN A 39 -13.90 19.70 -4.08
C ASN A 39 -12.41 20.10 -4.20
N TYR A 40 -11.48 19.15 -4.04
CA TYR A 40 -10.06 19.42 -4.24
C TYR A 40 -9.68 19.67 -5.70
N VAL A 41 -10.31 18.96 -6.65
CA VAL A 41 -10.17 19.25 -8.08
C VAL A 41 -10.64 20.67 -8.38
N ASP A 42 -11.82 21.04 -7.87
CA ASP A 42 -12.44 22.34 -8.11
C ASP A 42 -11.59 23.48 -7.55
N ILE A 43 -11.10 23.35 -6.31
CA ILE A 43 -10.20 24.33 -5.67
C ILE A 43 -8.89 24.44 -6.46
N PHE A 44 -8.27 23.32 -6.83
CA PHE A 44 -7.02 23.33 -7.57
C PHE A 44 -7.16 24.05 -8.91
N ASN A 45 -8.21 23.75 -9.67
CA ASN A 45 -8.48 24.37 -10.95
C ASN A 45 -8.79 25.86 -10.79
N ALA A 46 -9.61 26.24 -9.81
CA ALA A 46 -9.97 27.64 -9.55
C ALA A 46 -8.77 28.50 -9.17
N VAL A 47 -7.83 27.96 -8.37
CA VAL A 47 -6.65 28.71 -7.90
C VAL A 47 -5.56 28.77 -8.97
N THR A 48 -5.32 27.69 -9.70
CA THR A 48 -4.19 27.58 -10.63
C THR A 48 -4.52 27.94 -12.07
N GLY A 49 -5.81 28.02 -12.42
CA GLY A 49 -6.27 28.19 -13.80
C GLY A 49 -6.07 26.93 -14.67
N LYS A 50 -5.70 25.78 -14.07
CA LYS A 50 -5.60 24.49 -14.76
C LYS A 50 -6.97 23.82 -14.85
N SER A 51 -7.02 22.74 -15.63
CA SER A 51 -8.23 21.93 -15.84
C SER A 51 -7.90 20.45 -15.66
N ILE A 52 -7.69 20.02 -14.42
CA ILE A 52 -7.50 18.60 -14.08
C ILE A 52 -8.83 17.97 -13.69
N ASP A 53 -8.89 16.65 -13.77
CA ASP A 53 -9.98 15.85 -13.21
C ASP A 53 -9.50 15.03 -12.00
N LYS A 54 -10.37 14.16 -11.48
CA LYS A 54 -10.04 13.27 -10.35
C LYS A 54 -8.92 12.29 -10.69
N GLU A 55 -8.82 11.84 -11.95
CA GLU A 55 -7.81 10.87 -12.36
C GLU A 55 -6.44 11.54 -12.43
N GLU A 56 -6.35 12.70 -13.08
CA GLU A 56 -5.09 13.47 -13.16
C GLU A 56 -4.62 13.90 -11.77
N LEU A 57 -5.52 14.23 -10.84
CA LEU A 57 -5.15 14.49 -9.44
C LEU A 57 -4.47 13.27 -8.78
N ILE A 58 -4.96 12.05 -9.05
CA ILE A 58 -4.35 10.81 -8.57
C ILE A 58 -3.01 10.56 -9.26
N ILE A 59 -2.92 10.80 -10.57
CA ILE A 59 -1.66 10.67 -11.34
C ILE A 59 -0.61 11.66 -10.82
N GLN A 60 -0.96 12.90 -10.52
CA GLN A 60 -0.04 13.85 -9.87
C GLN A 60 0.48 13.32 -8.53
N SER A 61 -0.39 12.71 -7.71
CA SER A 61 0.03 12.04 -6.48
C SER A 61 0.97 10.87 -6.76
N GLU A 62 0.72 10.10 -7.80
CA GLU A 62 1.49 8.91 -8.16
C GLU A 62 2.87 9.25 -8.67
N ARG A 63 3.01 10.25 -9.55
CA ARG A 63 4.31 10.72 -10.07
C ARG A 63 5.32 10.93 -8.94
N VAL A 64 4.88 11.58 -7.87
CA VAL A 64 5.73 11.86 -6.70
C VAL A 64 5.97 10.62 -5.86
N TYR A 65 4.97 9.76 -5.70
CA TYR A 65 5.15 8.49 -4.99
C TYR A 65 6.18 7.59 -5.70
N GLN A 66 6.16 7.55 -7.03
CA GLN A 66 7.12 6.83 -7.86
C GLN A 66 8.52 7.45 -7.73
N PHE A 67 8.61 8.79 -7.81
CA PHE A 67 9.87 9.49 -7.57
C PHE A 67 10.47 9.16 -6.19
N GLN A 68 9.66 9.19 -5.12
CA GLN A 68 10.10 8.83 -3.77
C GLN A 68 10.61 7.38 -3.69
N ARG A 69 9.95 6.46 -4.41
CA ARG A 69 10.41 5.07 -4.51
C ARG A 69 11.77 4.98 -5.20
N VAL A 70 11.92 5.58 -6.37
CA VAL A 70 13.21 5.59 -7.11
C VAL A 70 14.30 6.27 -6.30
N PHE A 71 13.99 7.37 -5.60
CA PHE A 71 14.93 8.02 -4.70
C PHE A 71 15.40 7.06 -3.59
N SER A 72 14.49 6.28 -3.01
CA SER A 72 14.86 5.26 -2.02
C SER A 72 15.82 4.24 -2.63
N VAL A 73 15.54 3.76 -3.85
CA VAL A 73 16.37 2.79 -4.59
C VAL A 73 17.77 3.35 -4.81
N ARG A 74 17.87 4.62 -5.22
CA ARG A 74 19.15 5.33 -5.35
C ARG A 74 19.93 5.37 -4.04
N MET A 75 19.25 5.49 -2.91
CA MET A 75 19.86 5.49 -1.57
C MET A 75 20.17 4.07 -1.05
N GLY A 76 20.02 3.04 -1.87
CA GLY A 76 20.30 1.65 -1.50
C GLY A 76 19.19 0.97 -0.70
N LYS A 77 17.96 1.53 -0.74
CA LYS A 77 16.76 1.05 -0.03
C LYS A 77 15.56 0.90 -0.97
N GLY A 78 14.52 0.17 -0.57
CA GLY A 78 13.30 0.08 -1.39
C GLY A 78 13.39 -0.99 -2.48
N GLU A 79 14.16 -2.05 -2.21
CA GLU A 79 13.89 -3.36 -2.79
C GLU A 79 12.87 -4.09 -1.89
N ARG A 80 12.34 -5.23 -2.34
CA ARG A 80 11.33 -6.01 -1.58
C ARG A 80 11.74 -6.29 -0.14
N LYS A 81 13.01 -6.60 0.08
CA LYS A 81 13.60 -6.85 1.42
C LYS A 81 13.41 -5.70 2.41
N ASP A 82 13.28 -4.47 1.94
CA ASP A 82 13.11 -3.28 2.79
C ASP A 82 11.62 -2.96 3.08
N ASP A 83 10.69 -3.64 2.42
CA ASP A 83 9.24 -3.42 2.57
C ASP A 83 8.57 -4.37 3.57
N TYR A 84 9.35 -5.15 4.33
CA TYR A 84 8.79 -6.05 5.34
C TYR A 84 8.34 -5.32 6.59
N ALA A 85 7.13 -5.67 7.05
CA ALA A 85 6.68 -5.28 8.38
C ALA A 85 7.57 -5.92 9.46
N PRO A 86 7.65 -5.33 10.67
CA PRO A 86 8.34 -5.95 11.78
C PRO A 86 7.83 -7.38 12.05
N TYR A 87 8.75 -8.30 12.35
CA TYR A 87 8.45 -9.73 12.56
C TYR A 87 7.26 -9.97 13.50
N ARG A 88 7.15 -9.19 14.59
CA ARG A 88 6.06 -9.27 15.56
C ARG A 88 4.68 -8.92 14.98
N SER A 89 4.62 -8.04 13.98
CA SER A 89 3.35 -7.65 13.34
C SER A 89 2.77 -8.74 12.43
N LEU A 90 3.62 -9.69 12.01
CA LEU A 90 3.24 -10.75 11.08
C LEU A 90 2.70 -12.00 11.76
N GLY A 91 2.74 -12.13 13.08
CA GLY A 91 2.15 -13.27 13.78
C GLY A 91 2.61 -13.38 15.23
N PRO A 92 2.08 -14.35 15.99
CA PRO A 92 2.51 -14.59 17.37
C PRO A 92 4.01 -14.91 17.39
N VAL A 93 4.73 -14.33 18.34
CA VAL A 93 6.18 -14.51 18.56
C VAL A 93 6.44 -15.34 19.81
N SER A 94 5.54 -15.30 20.79
CA SER A 94 5.62 -16.08 22.02
C SER A 94 4.43 -17.02 22.19
N ARG A 95 4.61 -18.01 23.07
CA ARG A 95 3.53 -18.90 23.52
C ARG A 95 2.37 -18.12 24.14
N GLU A 96 2.67 -17.11 24.95
CA GLU A 96 1.66 -16.26 25.58
C GLU A 96 0.83 -15.49 24.55
N GLU A 97 1.46 -14.96 23.50
CA GLU A 97 0.76 -14.25 22.43
C GLU A 97 -0.22 -15.18 21.69
N TYR A 98 0.19 -16.42 21.40
CA TYR A 98 -0.72 -17.41 20.81
C TYR A 98 -1.88 -17.73 21.74
N LEU A 99 -1.59 -18.08 22.99
CA LEU A 99 -2.59 -18.49 23.99
C LEU A 99 -3.59 -17.36 24.28
N SER A 100 -3.14 -16.10 24.28
CA SER A 100 -4.01 -14.93 24.47
C SER A 100 -5.11 -14.80 23.41
N ARG A 101 -4.94 -15.44 22.26
CA ARG A 101 -5.89 -15.43 21.12
C ARG A 101 -6.10 -16.84 20.55
N GLN A 102 -6.01 -17.87 21.38
CA GLN A 102 -6.02 -19.27 20.95
C GLN A 102 -7.24 -19.59 20.08
N GLU A 103 -8.45 -19.19 20.50
CA GLU A 103 -9.68 -19.45 19.75
C GLU A 103 -9.65 -18.87 18.33
N LEU A 104 -9.07 -17.68 18.15
CA LEU A 104 -8.91 -17.05 16.85
C LEU A 104 -7.93 -17.84 15.98
N TYR A 105 -6.75 -18.18 16.51
CA TYR A 105 -5.73 -18.87 15.74
C TYR A 105 -6.11 -20.31 15.41
N ASP A 106 -6.66 -21.07 16.37
CA ASP A 106 -7.16 -22.42 16.14
C ASP A 106 -8.30 -22.43 15.10
N ARG A 107 -9.15 -21.38 15.08
CA ARG A 107 -10.15 -21.22 14.01
C ARG A 107 -9.51 -20.96 12.66
N GLN A 108 -8.52 -20.07 12.57
CA GLN A 108 -7.80 -19.79 11.32
C GLN A 108 -7.03 -21.02 10.79
N LEU A 109 -6.48 -21.85 11.68
CA LEU A 109 -5.85 -23.11 11.31
C LEU A 109 -6.84 -24.05 10.62
N ARG A 110 -8.03 -24.21 11.19
CA ARG A 110 -9.09 -25.06 10.62
C ARG A 110 -9.64 -24.49 9.31
N GLU A 111 -10.08 -23.24 9.33
CA GLU A 111 -10.87 -22.64 8.24
C GLU A 111 -10.02 -22.19 7.05
N LEU A 112 -8.83 -21.63 7.30
CA LEU A 112 -8.01 -20.99 6.26
C LEU A 112 -6.84 -21.87 5.80
N GLN A 113 -6.38 -22.78 6.66
CA GLN A 113 -5.22 -23.63 6.39
C GLN A 113 -5.58 -25.12 6.30
N ASN A 114 -6.83 -25.50 6.62
CA ASN A 114 -7.29 -26.88 6.65
C ASN A 114 -6.41 -27.79 7.55
N LEU A 115 -5.96 -27.25 8.68
CA LEU A 115 -5.15 -27.94 9.69
C LEU A 115 -5.98 -28.21 10.94
N ASP A 116 -5.71 -29.34 11.59
CA ASP A 116 -6.35 -29.73 12.84
C ASP A 116 -5.46 -29.35 14.04
N PRO A 117 -5.78 -28.26 14.77
CA PRO A 117 -4.95 -27.79 15.86
C PRO A 117 -4.90 -28.77 17.04
N GLU A 118 -5.85 -29.71 17.19
CA GLU A 118 -5.80 -30.68 18.30
C GLU A 118 -4.68 -31.72 18.13
N LYS A 119 -4.12 -31.83 16.92
CA LYS A 119 -3.02 -32.76 16.60
C LYS A 119 -1.65 -32.10 16.61
N MET A 120 -1.59 -30.83 17.00
CA MET A 120 -0.37 -30.01 16.93
C MET A 120 0.02 -29.56 18.33
N ASP A 121 1.32 -29.56 18.62
CA ASP A 121 1.81 -28.86 19.81
C ASP A 121 1.77 -27.34 19.61
N LEU A 122 2.00 -26.60 20.70
CA LEU A 122 1.89 -25.13 20.68
C LEU A 122 2.96 -24.47 19.78
N ASP A 123 4.17 -25.01 19.73
CA ASP A 123 5.24 -24.41 18.92
C ASP A 123 4.99 -24.67 17.43
N GLU A 124 4.46 -25.84 17.08
CA GLU A 124 3.99 -26.16 15.73
C GLU A 124 2.87 -25.21 15.31
N LYS A 125 1.85 -25.02 16.16
CA LYS A 125 0.74 -24.07 15.92
C LYS A 125 1.25 -22.66 15.63
N ILE A 126 2.20 -22.18 16.42
CA ILE A 126 2.83 -20.86 16.23
C ILE A 126 3.55 -20.83 14.89
N ALA A 127 4.40 -21.82 14.60
CA ALA A 127 5.19 -21.87 13.38
C ALA A 127 4.32 -21.86 12.11
N VAL A 128 3.27 -22.69 12.05
CA VAL A 128 2.39 -22.72 10.86
C VAL A 128 1.54 -21.47 10.73
N THR A 129 1.04 -20.92 11.86
CA THR A 129 0.27 -19.66 11.86
C THR A 129 1.12 -18.51 11.35
N ARG A 130 2.38 -18.45 11.78
CA ARG A 130 3.35 -17.46 11.31
C ARG A 130 3.61 -17.62 9.82
N ARG A 131 3.98 -18.82 9.37
CA ARG A 131 4.24 -19.10 7.95
C ARG A 131 3.07 -18.68 7.07
N TYR A 132 1.85 -19.01 7.48
CA TYR A 132 0.65 -18.60 6.76
C TYR A 132 0.50 -17.09 6.67
N ARG A 133 0.69 -16.37 7.78
CA ARG A 133 0.55 -14.91 7.80
C ARG A 133 1.67 -14.19 7.06
N GLU A 134 2.89 -14.72 7.09
CA GLU A 134 4.03 -14.24 6.30
C GLU A 134 3.75 -14.43 4.81
N ASP A 135 3.23 -15.59 4.39
CA ASP A 135 2.80 -15.85 3.01
C ASP A 135 1.66 -14.90 2.57
N GLN A 136 0.67 -14.64 3.43
CA GLN A 136 -0.36 -13.63 3.14
C GLN A 136 0.24 -12.22 2.94
N TYR A 137 1.31 -11.89 3.65
CA TYR A 137 2.03 -10.63 3.47
C TYR A 137 2.80 -10.60 2.15
N GLU A 138 3.42 -11.70 1.73
CA GLU A 138 4.04 -11.83 0.40
C GLU A 138 3.02 -11.58 -0.71
N GLN A 139 1.86 -12.23 -0.63
CA GLN A 139 0.78 -12.09 -1.60
C GLN A 139 0.26 -10.65 -1.66
N LEU A 140 0.15 -9.98 -0.50
CA LEU A 140 -0.21 -8.56 -0.42
C LEU A 140 0.84 -7.69 -1.13
N MET A 141 2.13 -7.91 -0.87
CA MET A 141 3.20 -7.16 -1.54
C MET A 141 3.14 -7.35 -3.05
N ASP A 142 2.97 -8.57 -3.53
CA ASP A 142 2.85 -8.86 -4.97
C ASP A 142 1.67 -8.13 -5.61
N ALA A 143 0.51 -8.13 -4.94
CA ALA A 143 -0.68 -7.42 -5.41
C ALA A 143 -0.44 -5.90 -5.46
N VAL A 144 0.24 -5.34 -4.45
CA VAL A 144 0.58 -3.92 -4.40
C VAL A 144 1.59 -3.55 -5.50
N TYR A 145 2.65 -4.33 -5.68
CA TYR A 145 3.68 -4.07 -6.70
C TYR A 145 3.08 -4.12 -8.10
N ARG A 146 2.29 -5.15 -8.40
CA ARG A 146 1.59 -5.26 -9.68
C ARG A 146 0.69 -4.05 -9.93
N ARG A 147 -0.09 -3.64 -8.94
CA ARG A 147 -0.99 -2.47 -9.04
C ARG A 147 -0.23 -1.16 -9.25
N ARG A 148 1.01 -1.06 -8.76
CA ARG A 148 1.86 0.12 -8.89
C ARG A 148 2.72 0.12 -10.15
N GLY A 149 2.66 -0.92 -10.98
CA GLY A 149 3.55 -1.10 -12.12
C GLY A 149 5.00 -1.26 -11.68
N TRP A 150 5.23 -2.10 -10.66
CA TRP A 150 6.56 -2.44 -10.15
C TRP A 150 6.89 -3.90 -10.44
N THR A 151 8.19 -4.22 -10.50
CA THR A 151 8.69 -5.60 -10.54
C THR A 151 8.38 -6.34 -9.23
N SER A 152 8.57 -7.66 -9.21
CA SER A 152 8.42 -8.48 -7.98
C SER A 152 9.41 -8.09 -6.87
N ASN A 153 10.50 -7.41 -7.22
CA ASN A 153 11.47 -6.84 -6.27
C ASN A 153 11.12 -5.40 -5.84
N GLY A 154 9.94 -4.89 -6.23
CA GLY A 154 9.44 -3.59 -5.80
C GLY A 154 10.10 -2.39 -6.50
N ILE A 155 10.66 -2.59 -7.70
CA ILE A 155 11.27 -1.52 -8.51
C ILE A 155 10.24 -1.01 -9.53
N PRO A 156 9.98 0.30 -9.64
CA PRO A 156 9.13 0.84 -10.71
C PRO A 156 9.62 0.43 -12.09
N THR A 157 8.72 0.03 -12.99
CA THR A 157 9.14 -0.35 -14.36
C THR A 157 9.25 0.88 -15.27
N PRO A 158 10.12 0.84 -16.31
CA PRO A 158 10.23 1.91 -17.28
C PRO A 158 8.90 2.22 -17.99
N GLU A 159 8.11 1.18 -18.29
CA GLU A 159 6.79 1.32 -18.92
C GLU A 159 5.87 2.14 -18.04
N ARG A 160 5.81 1.82 -16.74
CA ARG A 160 4.95 2.57 -15.82
C ARG A 160 5.41 4.01 -15.63
N LEU A 161 6.72 4.25 -15.52
CA LEU A 161 7.25 5.60 -15.43
C LEU A 161 6.88 6.42 -16.67
N LYS A 162 7.01 5.84 -17.86
CA LYS A 162 6.62 6.48 -19.13
C LYS A 162 5.12 6.79 -19.20
N GLU A 163 4.25 5.85 -18.81
CA GLU A 163 2.79 6.05 -18.80
C GLU A 163 2.37 7.29 -18.01
N ILE A 164 3.08 7.61 -16.93
CA ILE A 164 2.77 8.78 -16.08
C ILE A 164 3.69 9.97 -16.36
N GLY A 165 4.52 9.95 -17.41
CA GLY A 165 5.43 11.06 -17.76
C GLY A 165 6.59 11.27 -16.77
N MET A 166 7.09 10.18 -16.19
CA MET A 166 8.23 10.13 -15.27
C MET A 166 9.39 9.31 -15.83
N ASP A 167 9.42 9.05 -17.14
CA ASP A 167 10.54 8.48 -17.88
C ASP A 167 11.68 9.49 -18.10
N ILE A 168 11.96 10.31 -17.09
CA ILE A 168 13.10 11.23 -17.12
C ILE A 168 14.40 10.43 -16.95
N PRO A 169 15.50 10.81 -17.67
CA PRO A 169 16.72 10.03 -17.71
C PRO A 169 17.29 9.67 -16.33
N GLU A 170 17.22 10.58 -15.37
CA GLU A 170 17.78 10.42 -14.02
C GLU A 170 17.06 9.35 -13.19
N LEU A 171 15.78 9.06 -13.49
CA LEU A 171 15.05 7.98 -12.84
C LEU A 171 15.34 6.64 -13.50
N LEU A 172 15.40 6.62 -14.84
CA LEU A 172 15.73 5.42 -15.60
C LEU A 172 17.13 4.90 -15.26
N GLU A 173 18.12 5.80 -15.15
CA GLU A 173 19.49 5.47 -14.75
C GLU A 173 19.56 4.73 -13.40
N VAL A 174 18.65 5.05 -12.47
CA VAL A 174 18.60 4.39 -11.16
C VAL A 174 17.95 3.01 -11.23
N ILE A 175 16.89 2.86 -12.02
CA ILE A 175 16.10 1.62 -12.02
C ILE A 175 16.62 0.57 -13.00
N GLU A 176 17.16 0.95 -14.16
CA GLU A 176 17.58 0.01 -15.21
C GLU A 176 18.59 -1.06 -14.73
N PRO A 177 19.59 -0.72 -13.89
CA PRO A 177 20.50 -1.74 -13.34
C PRO A 177 19.86 -2.71 -12.33
N LYS A 178 18.59 -2.50 -11.96
CA LYS A 178 17.84 -3.24 -10.95
C LYS A 178 16.69 -4.08 -11.52
N LEU A 179 16.46 -4.00 -12.85
CA LEU A 179 15.40 -4.73 -13.55
C LEU A 179 15.80 -6.16 -13.89
#